data_AF-H8X1Z2-F1
#
_entry.id   AF-H8X1Z2-F1
#
_cell.length_a   1.000
_cell.length_b   1.000
_cell.length_c   1.000
_cell.angle_alpha   90.00
_cell.angle_beta   90.00
_cell.angle_gamma   90.00
#
_symmetry.space_group_name_H-M   'P 1'
#
loop_
_entity.id
_entity.type
_entity.pdbx_description
1 polymer ?
#
loop_
_entity_poly.entity_id
_entity_poly.type
_entity_poly.pdbx_seq_one_letter_code
_entity_poly.pdbx_strand_id
1 'polypeptide(L)'
;MKIHLHLRFKRVKPTPMQFFSSKSLLYIRIIAHFVLAYYLVQNPEGLASAGFVILMGQAMQVPILHLSSSSPVLGMLAVLVSTQAISDLVPLLAENWNHFETLVPVRLFFYFLITAYVYFVPTSKISNSLVATYSMFEVWANFLIYNNLRDEKYHRMKKFVEENADAIKKAQDDRVIVIED
;
A
#
# COMPACT_ATOMS: atom_id res chain seq x y z
N MET A 1 21.42 -45.70 34.15
CA MET A 1 20.66 -45.61 32.89
C MET A 1 19.74 -44.38 32.97
N LYS A 2 20.16 -43.24 32.42
CA LYS A 2 19.38 -41.99 32.42
C LYS A 2 19.39 -41.43 30.99
N ILE A 3 18.30 -41.67 30.27
CA ILE A 3 18.10 -41.18 28.90
C ILE A 3 17.67 -39.72 29.01
N HIS A 4 18.56 -38.79 28.69
CA HIS A 4 18.23 -37.36 28.56
C HIS A 4 17.67 -37.11 27.15
N LEU A 5 16.35 -37.19 27.04
CA LEU A 5 15.62 -36.80 25.83
C LEU A 5 15.43 -35.27 25.83
N HIS A 6 16.34 -34.55 25.16
CA HIS A 6 16.19 -33.13 24.89
C HIS A 6 15.18 -32.90 23.76
N LEU A 7 13.89 -32.95 24.08
CA LEU A 7 12.84 -32.37 23.24
C LEU A 7 12.93 -30.84 23.33
N ARG A 8 13.71 -30.21 22.44
CA ARG A 8 13.63 -28.77 22.18
C ARG A 8 12.28 -28.49 21.53
N PHE A 9 11.27 -28.17 22.33
CA PHE A 9 10.10 -27.43 21.84
C PHE A 9 10.60 -26.12 21.23
N LYS A 10 10.62 -26.06 19.90
CA LYS A 10 10.81 -24.83 19.13
C LYS A 10 9.60 -23.96 19.46
N ARG A 11 9.73 -23.09 20.48
CA ARG A 11 8.70 -22.10 20.83
C ARG A 11 8.41 -21.29 19.58
N VAL A 12 7.29 -21.56 18.92
CA VAL A 12 6.72 -20.68 17.91
C VAL A 12 6.46 -19.38 18.65
N LYS A 13 7.31 -18.37 18.41
CA LYS A 13 7.07 -17.03 18.97
C LYS A 13 5.65 -16.64 18.54
N PRO A 14 4.76 -16.27 19.47
CA PRO A 14 3.48 -15.71 19.08
C PRO A 14 3.78 -14.53 18.17
N THR A 15 3.13 -14.52 17.01
CA THR A 15 3.15 -13.41 16.07
C THR A 15 2.92 -12.13 16.86
N PRO A 16 3.78 -11.10 16.76
CA PRO A 16 3.34 -9.78 17.19
C PRO A 16 2.05 -9.55 16.40
N MET A 17 0.94 -9.33 17.12
CA MET A 17 -0.34 -9.02 16.49
C MET A 17 -0.10 -7.80 15.60
N GLN A 18 0.02 -8.03 14.29
CA GLN A 18 0.02 -6.96 13.30
C GLN A 18 -1.34 -6.29 13.46
N PHE A 19 -1.36 -5.10 14.05
CA PHE A 19 -2.60 -4.38 14.37
C PHE A 19 -3.49 -4.18 13.14
N PHE A 20 -2.93 -4.24 11.93
CA PHE A 20 -3.65 -4.27 10.66
C PHE A 20 -2.99 -5.25 9.69
N SER A 21 -3.78 -6.14 9.08
CA SER A 21 -3.29 -6.97 7.96
C SER A 21 -3.23 -6.13 6.68
N SER A 22 -2.32 -6.48 5.77
CA SER A 22 -2.19 -5.87 4.43
C SER A 22 -3.52 -5.88 3.67
N LYS A 23 -4.32 -6.94 3.83
CA LYS A 23 -5.69 -7.04 3.31
C LYS A 23 -6.56 -5.88 3.78
N SER A 24 -6.61 -5.66 5.08
CA SER A 24 -7.44 -4.61 5.68
C SER A 24 -7.03 -3.21 5.24
N LEU A 25 -5.72 -2.94 5.12
CA LEU A 25 -5.21 -1.65 4.64
C LEU A 25 -5.55 -1.40 3.18
N LEU A 26 -5.47 -2.44 2.33
CA LEU A 26 -5.90 -2.35 0.93
C LEU A 26 -7.40 -2.05 0.82
N TYR A 27 -8.25 -2.72 1.59
CA TYR A 27 -9.69 -2.44 1.62
C TYR A 27 -9.99 -1.01 2.11
N ILE A 28 -9.34 -0.55 3.19
CA ILE A 28 -9.49 0.82 3.70
C ILE A 28 -9.12 1.83 2.61
N ARG A 29 -8.01 1.60 1.90
CA ARG A 29 -7.59 2.47 0.81
C ARG A 29 -8.59 2.50 -0.34
N ILE A 30 -9.13 1.34 -0.76
CA ILE A 30 -10.15 1.25 -1.82
C ILE A 30 -11.41 2.00 -1.40
N ILE A 31 -11.89 1.79 -0.17
CA ILE A 31 -13.06 2.49 0.38
C ILE A 31 -12.80 4.00 0.40
N ALA A 32 -11.61 4.45 0.83
CA ALA A 32 -11.25 5.86 0.83
C ALA A 32 -11.30 6.49 -0.58
N HIS A 33 -10.92 5.76 -1.64
CA HIS A 33 -11.06 6.25 -3.01
C HIS A 33 -12.51 6.36 -3.45
N PHE A 34 -13.36 5.39 -3.10
CA PHE A 34 -14.80 5.51 -3.39
C PHE A 34 -15.46 6.66 -2.64
N VAL A 35 -15.09 6.87 -1.38
CA VAL A 35 -15.56 8.02 -0.59
C VAL A 35 -15.08 9.33 -1.23
N LEU A 36 -13.82 9.40 -1.66
CA LEU A 36 -13.28 10.56 -2.36
C LEU A 36 -14.05 10.85 -3.66
N ALA A 37 -14.31 9.83 -4.47
CA ALA A 37 -15.10 9.95 -5.69
C ALA A 37 -16.53 10.43 -5.41
N TYR A 38 -17.16 9.92 -4.35
CA TYR A 38 -18.48 10.38 -3.91
C TYR A 38 -18.48 11.86 -3.51
N TYR A 39 -17.50 12.29 -2.70
CA TYR A 39 -17.38 13.69 -2.30
C TYR A 39 -17.09 14.62 -3.48
N LEU A 40 -16.30 14.19 -4.46
CA LEU A 40 -16.02 14.98 -5.67
C LEU A 40 -17.28 15.27 -6.48
N VAL A 41 -18.27 14.38 -6.49
CA VAL A 41 -19.54 14.56 -7.21
C VAL A 41 -20.56 15.31 -6.35
N GLN A 42 -20.70 14.92 -5.08
CA GLN A 42 -21.82 15.37 -4.25
C GLN A 42 -21.54 16.70 -3.53
N ASN A 43 -20.33 16.89 -3.02
CA ASN A 43 -19.95 18.09 -2.27
C ASN A 43 -18.43 18.35 -2.37
N PRO A 44 -17.95 18.80 -3.55
CA PRO A 44 -16.54 19.06 -3.77
C PRO A 44 -16.01 20.22 -2.92
N GLU A 45 -16.85 21.20 -2.60
CA GLU A 45 -16.47 22.34 -1.76
C GLU A 45 -16.17 21.90 -0.32
N GLY A 46 -16.98 20.99 0.24
CA GLY A 46 -16.73 20.39 1.56
C GLY A 46 -15.40 19.63 1.63
N LEU A 47 -14.98 19.01 0.52
CA LEU A 47 -13.68 18.33 0.44
C LEU A 47 -12.53 19.34 0.40
N ALA A 48 -12.63 20.39 -0.41
CA ALA A 48 -11.58 21.42 -0.55
C ALA A 48 -11.40 22.26 0.73
N SER A 49 -12.50 22.49 1.47
CA SER A 49 -12.51 23.26 2.72
C SER A 49 -12.24 22.42 3.97
N ALA A 50 -11.96 21.12 3.82
CA ALA A 50 -11.66 20.25 4.95
C ALA A 50 -10.41 20.75 5.68
N GLY A 51 -10.44 20.77 7.02
CA GLY A 51 -9.38 21.38 7.84
C GLY A 51 -7.98 20.81 7.56
N PHE A 52 -7.88 19.50 7.28
CA PHE A 52 -6.62 18.88 6.91
C PHE A 52 -6.12 19.28 5.51
N VAL A 53 -7.02 19.54 4.55
CA VAL A 53 -6.66 20.01 3.20
C VAL A 53 -6.11 21.44 3.28
N ILE A 54 -6.76 22.30 4.06
CA ILE A 54 -6.32 23.67 4.29
C ILE A 54 -4.96 23.68 5.00
N LEU A 55 -4.84 22.91 6.09
CA LEU A 55 -3.61 22.82 6.86
C LEU A 55 -2.43 22.32 6.00
N MET A 56 -2.66 21.31 5.16
CA MET A 56 -1.65 20.83 4.23
C MET A 56 -1.28 21.88 3.17
N GLY A 57 -2.28 22.57 2.62
CA GLY A 57 -2.07 23.64 1.66
C GLY A 57 -1.18 24.76 2.23
N GLN A 58 -1.47 25.18 3.46
CA GLN A 58 -0.66 26.17 4.18
C GLN A 58 0.75 25.64 4.51
N ALA A 59 0.86 24.40 4.96
CA ALA A 59 2.14 23.78 5.31
C ALA A 59 3.08 23.66 4.09
N MET A 60 2.54 23.32 2.92
CA MET A 60 3.30 23.23 1.67
C MET A 60 3.39 24.56 0.91
N GLN A 61 2.81 25.64 1.45
CA GLN A 61 2.76 26.96 0.81
C GLN A 61 2.17 26.94 -0.61
N VAL A 62 1.19 26.06 -0.85
CA VAL A 62 0.49 25.93 -2.12
C VAL A 62 -0.86 26.65 -2.09
N PRO A 63 -1.38 27.13 -3.23
CA PRO A 63 -2.67 27.79 -3.27
C PRO A 63 -3.79 26.88 -2.79
N ILE A 64 -4.67 27.43 -1.94
CA ILE A 64 -5.87 26.75 -1.45
C ILE A 64 -6.85 26.66 -2.62
N LEU A 65 -7.18 25.44 -3.02
CA LEU A 65 -8.12 25.19 -4.10
C LEU A 65 -9.54 25.38 -3.61
N HIS A 66 -10.28 26.27 -4.26
CA HIS A 66 -11.72 26.39 -4.10
C HIS A 66 -12.39 25.64 -5.27
N LEU A 67 -13.16 24.61 -4.94
CA LEU A 67 -13.87 23.82 -5.94
C LEU A 67 -15.27 24.39 -6.14
N SER A 68 -15.63 24.70 -7.38
CA SER A 68 -16.99 25.07 -7.74
C SER A 68 -17.80 23.82 -8.10
N SER A 69 -19.02 23.72 -7.56
CA SER A 69 -19.91 22.57 -7.77
C SER A 69 -20.38 22.40 -9.23
N SER A 70 -20.09 23.36 -10.10
CA SER A 70 -20.54 23.36 -11.50
C SER A 70 -19.47 22.90 -12.50
N SER A 71 -18.26 22.52 -12.06
CA SER A 71 -17.19 22.14 -12.97
C SER A 71 -17.35 20.70 -13.48
N PRO A 72 -17.51 20.47 -14.81
CA PRO A 72 -17.60 19.13 -15.39
C PRO A 72 -16.34 18.28 -15.16
N VAL A 73 -15.20 18.93 -14.91
CA VAL A 73 -13.91 18.27 -14.66
C VAL A 73 -13.96 17.43 -13.38
N LEU A 74 -14.77 17.81 -12.40
CA LEU A 74 -14.91 17.06 -11.14
C LEU A 74 -15.57 15.69 -11.33
N GLY A 75 -16.58 15.63 -12.23
CA GLY A 75 -17.19 14.36 -12.62
C GLY A 75 -16.19 13.44 -13.32
N MET A 76 -15.35 13.99 -14.21
CA MET A 76 -14.28 13.23 -14.86
C MET A 76 -13.27 12.69 -13.84
N LEU A 77 -12.84 13.51 -12.88
CA LEU A 77 -11.93 13.08 -11.82
C LEU A 77 -12.55 11.99 -10.93
N ALA A 78 -13.83 12.10 -10.58
CA ALA A 78 -14.52 11.08 -9.80
C ALA A 78 -14.56 9.72 -10.52
N VAL A 79 -14.76 9.71 -11.85
CA VAL A 79 -14.68 8.49 -12.66
C VAL A 79 -13.28 7.92 -12.62
N LEU A 80 -12.23 8.72 -12.82
CA LEU A 80 -10.83 8.26 -12.79
C LEU A 80 -10.46 7.66 -11.43
N VAL A 81 -10.82 8.33 -10.34
CA VAL A 81 -10.57 7.84 -8.97
C VAL A 81 -11.33 6.52 -8.71
N SER A 82 -12.57 6.42 -9.19
CA SER A 82 -13.37 5.18 -9.08
C SER A 82 -12.76 4.04 -9.90
N THR A 83 -12.28 4.31 -11.11
CA THR A 83 -11.57 3.31 -11.93
C THR A 83 -10.30 2.83 -11.24
N GLN A 84 -9.57 3.73 -10.58
CA GLN A 84 -8.39 3.35 -9.80
C GLN A 84 -8.76 2.45 -8.60
N ALA A 85 -9.87 2.75 -7.91
CA ALA A 85 -10.39 1.90 -6.83
C ALA A 85 -10.76 0.49 -7.33
N ILE A 86 -11.41 0.39 -8.48
CA ILE A 86 -11.78 -0.89 -9.12
C ILE A 86 -10.53 -1.66 -9.57
N SER A 87 -9.54 -0.96 -10.14
CA SER A 87 -8.28 -1.57 -10.58
C SER A 87 -7.52 -2.25 -9.45
N ASP A 88 -7.68 -1.78 -8.21
CA ASP A 88 -7.08 -2.41 -7.02
C ASP A 88 -8.02 -3.44 -6.38
N LEU A 89 -9.34 -3.28 -6.53
CA LEU A 89 -10.34 -4.23 -6.02
C LEU A 89 -10.26 -5.58 -6.73
N VAL A 90 -10.09 -5.60 -8.06
CA VAL A 90 -10.06 -6.85 -8.84
C VAL A 90 -8.90 -7.78 -8.44
N PRO A 91 -7.63 -7.32 -8.38
CA PRO A 91 -6.52 -8.15 -7.93
C PRO A 91 -6.65 -8.56 -6.45
N LEU A 92 -7.31 -7.75 -5.62
CA LEU A 92 -7.55 -8.07 -4.21
C LEU A 92 -8.55 -9.22 -4.06
N LEU A 93 -9.64 -9.21 -4.85
CA LEU A 93 -10.63 -10.29 -4.88
C LEU A 93 -10.05 -11.59 -5.47
N ALA A 94 -9.12 -11.47 -6.41
CA ALA A 94 -8.38 -12.61 -6.98
C ALA A 94 -7.22 -13.10 -6.08
N GLU A 95 -7.03 -12.51 -4.89
CA GLU A 95 -5.92 -12.79 -3.97
C GLU A 95 -4.53 -12.79 -4.62
N ASN A 96 -4.31 -11.92 -5.62
CA ASN A 96 -3.04 -11.86 -6.34
C ASN A 96 -2.01 -11.00 -5.60
N TRP A 97 -1.34 -11.59 -4.60
CA TRP A 97 -0.34 -10.90 -3.77
C TRP A 97 0.86 -10.39 -4.56
N ASN A 98 1.32 -11.12 -5.57
CA ASN A 98 2.47 -10.76 -6.38
C ASN A 98 2.26 -9.43 -7.13
N HIS A 99 1.01 -9.15 -7.53
CA HIS A 99 0.63 -7.88 -8.14
C HIS A 99 0.88 -6.72 -7.18
N PHE A 100 0.36 -6.79 -5.96
CA PHE A 100 0.53 -5.72 -4.97
C PHE A 100 2.00 -5.56 -4.52
N GLU A 101 2.75 -6.65 -4.43
CA GLU A 101 4.17 -6.61 -4.05
C GLU A 101 5.02 -5.79 -5.03
N THR A 102 4.63 -5.77 -6.31
CA THR A 102 5.32 -4.99 -7.35
C THR A 102 4.71 -3.61 -7.51
N LEU A 103 3.38 -3.51 -7.48
CA LEU A 103 2.65 -2.28 -7.76
C LEU A 103 2.78 -1.24 -6.65
N VAL A 104 2.67 -1.65 -5.38
CA VAL A 104 2.69 -0.74 -4.22
C VAL A 104 3.99 0.08 -4.12
N PRO A 105 5.20 -0.51 -4.21
CA PRO A 105 6.44 0.29 -4.14
C PRO A 105 6.60 1.22 -5.36
N VAL A 106 6.18 0.79 -6.55
CA VAL A 106 6.19 1.64 -7.75
C VAL A 106 5.26 2.84 -7.56
N ARG A 107 4.04 2.59 -7.07
CA ARG A 107 3.04 3.63 -6.78
C ARG A 107 3.52 4.61 -5.71
N LEU A 108 4.13 4.09 -4.64
CA LEU A 108 4.75 4.90 -3.60
C LEU A 108 5.81 5.85 -4.19
N PHE A 109 6.68 5.34 -5.07
CA PHE A 109 7.70 6.13 -5.73
C PHE A 109 7.09 7.25 -6.60
N PHE A 110 6.06 6.94 -7.40
CA PHE A 110 5.37 7.95 -8.20
C PHE A 110 4.73 9.05 -7.36
N TYR A 111 4.00 8.70 -6.29
CA TYR A 111 3.40 9.71 -5.42
C TYR A 111 4.45 10.53 -4.66
N PHE A 112 5.56 9.92 -4.28
CA PHE A 112 6.68 10.65 -3.69
C PHE A 112 7.26 11.69 -4.65
N LEU A 113 7.41 11.36 -5.94
CA LEU A 113 7.83 12.33 -6.96
C LEU A 113 6.80 13.46 -7.15
N ILE A 114 5.50 13.16 -7.11
CA ILE A 114 4.45 14.17 -7.20
C ILE A 114 4.53 15.12 -5.99
N THR A 115 4.61 14.57 -4.77
CA THR A 115 4.73 15.39 -3.55
C THR A 115 5.99 16.25 -3.58
N ALA A 116 7.13 15.69 -4.02
CA ALA A 116 8.37 16.45 -4.20
C ALA A 116 8.19 17.58 -5.24
N TYR A 117 7.54 17.31 -6.37
CA TYR A 117 7.27 18.32 -7.40
C TYR A 117 6.40 19.46 -6.85
N VAL A 118 5.33 19.13 -6.13
CA VAL A 118 4.44 20.11 -5.50
C VAL A 118 5.20 20.96 -4.49
N TYR A 119 6.15 20.37 -3.76
CA TYR A 119 7.01 21.07 -2.81
C TYR A 119 8.00 22.04 -3.49
N PHE A 120 8.67 21.62 -4.57
CA PHE A 120 9.66 22.47 -5.25
C PHE A 120 9.04 23.55 -6.16
N VAL A 121 7.85 23.29 -6.73
CA VAL A 121 7.20 24.19 -7.68
C VAL A 121 5.77 24.51 -7.21
N PRO A 122 5.60 25.28 -6.12
CA PRO A 122 4.28 25.56 -5.54
C PRO A 122 3.40 26.46 -6.41
N THR A 123 3.97 27.17 -7.40
CA THR A 123 3.26 28.08 -8.30
C THR A 123 2.65 27.40 -9.53
N SER A 124 2.90 26.11 -9.73
CA SER A 124 2.35 25.36 -10.86
C SER A 124 0.84 25.17 -10.71
N LYS A 125 0.10 25.11 -11.83
CA LYS A 125 -1.35 24.84 -11.82
C LYS A 125 -1.72 23.48 -11.21
N ILE A 126 -0.76 22.56 -11.20
CA ILE A 126 -0.91 21.22 -10.62
C ILE A 126 -0.70 21.26 -9.10
N SER A 127 0.08 22.22 -8.61
CA SER A 127 0.40 22.40 -7.19
C SER A 127 -0.72 23.14 -6.51
N ASN A 128 -1.61 22.39 -5.88
CA ASN A 128 -2.75 22.93 -5.13
C ASN A 128 -2.94 22.14 -3.83
N SER A 129 -3.69 22.72 -2.90
CA SER A 129 -3.94 22.11 -1.58
C SER A 129 -4.51 20.69 -1.67
N LEU A 130 -5.38 20.41 -2.64
CA LEU A 130 -6.03 19.10 -2.77
C LEU A 130 -5.05 18.03 -3.30
N VAL A 131 -4.24 18.35 -4.29
CA VAL A 131 -3.19 17.46 -4.83
C VAL A 131 -2.09 17.23 -3.80
N ALA A 132 -1.67 18.27 -3.08
CA ALA A 132 -0.73 18.16 -1.96
C ALA A 132 -1.24 17.16 -0.92
N THR A 133 -2.47 17.35 -0.45
CA THR A 133 -3.09 16.49 0.56
C THR A 133 -3.27 15.06 0.05
N TYR A 134 -3.82 14.89 -1.15
CA TYR A 134 -4.04 13.57 -1.76
C TYR A 134 -2.73 12.81 -1.93
N SER A 135 -1.69 13.44 -2.48
CA SER A 135 -0.38 12.81 -2.67
C SER A 135 0.27 12.40 -1.33
N MET A 136 0.16 13.24 -0.31
CA MET A 136 0.71 12.93 1.01
C MET A 136 -0.02 11.76 1.70
N PHE A 137 -1.34 11.70 1.61
CA PHE A 137 -2.10 10.55 2.10
C PHE A 137 -1.79 9.27 1.31
N GLU A 138 -1.62 9.37 -0.01
CA GLU A 138 -1.21 8.22 -0.82
C GLU A 138 0.19 7.74 -0.43
N VAL A 139 1.17 8.63 -0.23
CA VAL A 139 2.50 8.24 0.24
C VAL A 139 2.39 7.50 1.58
N TRP A 140 1.66 8.07 2.54
CA TRP A 140 1.49 7.46 3.85
C TRP A 140 0.77 6.10 3.80
N ALA A 141 -0.33 6.01 3.07
CA ALA A 141 -1.09 4.77 2.92
C ALA A 141 -0.29 3.68 2.20
N ASN A 142 0.37 4.00 1.08
CA ASN A 142 1.19 3.04 0.34
C ASN A 142 2.41 2.59 1.16
N PHE A 143 2.99 3.48 1.98
CA PHE A 143 4.08 3.12 2.89
C PHE A 143 3.63 2.11 3.96
N LEU A 144 2.46 2.33 4.57
CA LEU A 144 1.87 1.38 5.52
C LEU A 144 1.54 0.04 4.88
N ILE A 145 0.94 0.04 3.68
CA ILE A 145 0.63 -1.19 2.94
C ILE A 145 1.91 -1.94 2.61
N TYR A 146 2.95 -1.24 2.12
CA TYR A 146 4.23 -1.85 1.75
C TYR A 146 4.89 -2.55 2.95
N ASN A 147 4.95 -1.90 4.11
CA ASN A 147 5.58 -2.48 5.29
C ASN A 147 4.85 -3.75 5.75
N ASN A 148 3.52 -3.72 5.82
CA ASN A 148 2.74 -4.89 6.21
C ASN A 148 2.84 -6.03 5.18
N LEU A 149 2.80 -5.69 3.89
CA LEU A 149 2.90 -6.68 2.82
C LEU A 149 4.28 -7.35 2.81
N ARG A 150 5.33 -6.57 3.06
CA ARG A 150 6.70 -7.07 3.16
C ARG A 150 6.87 -8.00 4.36
N ASP A 151 6.33 -7.64 5.52
CA ASP A 151 6.36 -8.49 6.71
C ASP A 151 5.60 -9.80 6.47
N GLU A 152 4.38 -9.75 5.92
CA GLU A 152 3.60 -10.94 5.56
C GLU A 152 4.35 -11.83 4.57
N LYS A 153 5.01 -11.24 3.56
CA LYS A 153 5.86 -11.99 2.61
C LYS A 153 7.01 -12.70 3.31
N TYR A 154 7.73 -12.04 4.20
CA TYR A 154 8.82 -12.68 4.96
C TYR A 154 8.32 -13.86 5.79
N HIS A 155 7.15 -13.72 6.42
CA HIS A 155 6.54 -14.81 7.17
C HIS A 155 6.11 -15.98 6.28
N ARG A 156 5.48 -15.71 5.13
CA ARG A 156 5.12 -16.74 4.14
C ARG A 156 6.35 -17.49 3.64
N MET A 157 7.40 -16.77 3.27
CA MET A 157 8.64 -17.35 2.77
C MET A 157 9.32 -18.23 3.82
N LYS A 158 9.39 -17.75 5.07
CA LYS A 158 9.98 -18.52 6.17
C LYS A 158 9.21 -19.82 6.42
N LYS A 159 7.87 -19.77 6.43
CA LYS A 159 7.02 -20.96 6.62
C LYS A 159 7.20 -21.96 5.48
N PHE A 160 7.24 -21.48 4.23
CA PHE A 160 7.50 -22.32 3.06
C PHE A 160 8.86 -23.03 3.14
N VAL A 161 9.91 -22.32 3.55
CA VAL A 161 11.25 -22.91 3.74
C VAL A 161 11.25 -23.93 4.87
N GLU A 162 10.56 -23.67 5.99
CA GLU A 162 10.47 -24.63 7.10
C GLU A 162 9.70 -25.90 6.73
N GLU A 163 8.61 -25.79 5.96
CA GLU A 163 7.79 -26.92 5.51
C GLU A 163 8.47 -27.73 4.39
N ASN A 164 9.23 -27.08 3.52
CA ASN A 164 9.95 -27.73 2.42
C ASN A 164 11.43 -28.02 2.76
N ALA A 165 11.88 -27.76 3.99
CA ALA A 165 13.27 -27.94 4.39
C ALA A 165 13.77 -29.37 4.14
N ASP A 166 12.92 -30.37 4.39
CA ASP A 166 13.27 -31.77 4.20
C ASP A 166 13.34 -32.17 2.72
N ALA A 167 12.47 -31.59 1.87
CA ALA A 167 12.51 -31.78 0.43
C ALA A 167 13.70 -31.05 -0.23
N ILE A 168 14.02 -29.85 0.26
CA ILE A 168 15.18 -29.07 -0.21
C ILE A 168 16.48 -29.77 0.17
N LYS A 169 16.59 -30.32 1.39
CA LYS A 169 17.74 -31.14 1.79
C LYS A 169 17.90 -32.37 0.92
N LYS A 170 16.82 -33.10 0.65
CA LYS A 170 16.85 -34.30 -0.20
C LYS A 170 17.27 -33.98 -1.64
N ALA A 171 16.76 -32.89 -2.21
CA ALA A 171 17.15 -32.43 -3.55
C ALA A 171 18.58 -31.86 -3.61
N GLN A 172 19.13 -31.39 -2.48
CA GLN A 172 20.51 -30.93 -2.39
C GLN A 172 21.48 -32.10 -2.24
N ASP A 173 21.12 -33.13 -1.45
CA ASP A 173 21.88 -34.38 -1.33
C ASP A 173 21.93 -35.13 -2.68
N ASP A 174 20.80 -35.24 -3.40
CA ASP A 174 20.76 -35.86 -4.73
C ASP A 174 21.63 -35.11 -5.77
N ARG A 175 21.85 -33.80 -5.63
CA ARG A 175 22.75 -33.04 -6.53
C ARG A 175 24.23 -33.24 -6.21
N VAL A 176 24.58 -33.59 -4.98
CA VAL A 176 25.98 -33.79 -4.57
C VAL A 176 26.50 -35.17 -5.02
N ILE A 177 25.61 -36.14 -5.25
CA ILE A 177 25.98 -37.52 -5.65
C ILE A 177 26.32 -37.65 -7.15
N VAL A 178 25.96 -36.67 -7.99
CA VAL A 178 26.08 -36.77 -9.46
C VAL A 178 27.45 -36.29 -10.00
N ILE A 179 28.43 -36.03 -9.13
CA ILE A 179 29.80 -35.65 -9.53
C ILE A 179 30.78 -36.70 -9.00
N GLU A 180 30.72 -37.91 -9.51
CA GLU A 180 31.84 -38.86 -9.47
C GLU A 180 31.89 -39.52 -10.86
N ASP A 181 32.81 -39.01 -11.69
CA ASP A 181 33.34 -39.67 -12.89
C ASP A 181 34.36 -40.75 -12.49
#